data_AF-A0A932VIV3-F1
#
_entry.id   AF-A0A932VIV3-F1
#
_cell.length_a   1.000
_cell.length_b   1.000
_cell.length_c   1.000
_cell.angle_alpha   90.00
_cell.angle_beta   90.00
_cell.angle_gamma   90.00
#
_symmetry.space_group_name_H-M   'P 1'
#
loop_
_entity.id
_entity.type
_entity.pdbx_description
1 polymer ?
#
loop_
_entity_poly.entity_id
_entity_poly.type
_entity_poly.pdbx_seq_one_letter_code
_entity_poly.pdbx_strand_id
1 'polypeptide(L)'
;MRKILAFVGVLLAAHVAMQWIHPAGAAVAPTGNALDVGIVFDLGGRGDKSFNDGAYIGAMRAAKELGARVRFVEPGEGSDREAGLRLLAAEKMDLVIGVGFIFTDDLTELAKEYPNVAFAGVDYAVTIDKDGNPVAPPKNLAALKFREEQGSFLVGALAALVGKSKKVGFIGGMDSPLIHKFEAGYRAGVKQVCPDCEVIAQYAGVTPEAFRNPGRGKELALSQYQQGVNVIYHASGSTGLGVFEAARTLDKYGIGVDADQYKEAPGHVLSSMVKRVDNAVFDVIKRVAEKKFTGGIYSFGLAEDGVGYVYDEHNRALIPDSVRQRLEALKAEIVAGRIIVPSTK
;
A
#
# COMPACT_ATOMS: atom_id res chain seq x y z
N MET A 1 54.89 -38.21 -42.52
CA MET A 1 55.11 -37.07 -41.59
C MET A 1 54.65 -35.70 -42.09
N ARG A 2 54.35 -35.48 -43.38
CA ARG A 2 53.89 -34.17 -43.89
C ARG A 2 52.37 -33.90 -43.83
N LYS A 3 51.53 -34.91 -43.55
CA LYS A 3 50.06 -34.75 -43.42
C LYS A 3 49.55 -34.59 -41.98
N ILE A 4 50.42 -34.78 -40.98
CA ILE A 4 50.06 -34.64 -39.56
C ILE A 4 50.28 -33.19 -39.05
N LEU A 5 51.20 -32.43 -39.66
CA LEU A 5 51.42 -31.02 -39.28
C LEU A 5 50.33 -30.06 -39.77
N ALA A 6 49.57 -30.40 -40.81
CA ALA A 6 48.48 -29.54 -41.30
C ALA A 6 47.23 -29.56 -40.39
N PHE A 7 47.02 -30.64 -39.63
CA PHE A 7 45.86 -30.77 -38.74
C PHE A 7 46.08 -30.13 -37.36
N VAL A 8 47.32 -30.00 -36.90
CA VAL A 8 47.65 -29.34 -35.62
C VAL A 8 47.59 -27.81 -35.74
N GLY A 9 47.93 -27.25 -36.90
CA GLY A 9 47.86 -25.80 -37.15
C GLY A 9 46.43 -25.23 -37.18
N VAL A 10 45.45 -26.00 -37.66
CA VAL A 10 44.04 -25.57 -37.72
C VAL A 10 43.36 -25.66 -36.35
N LEU A 11 43.77 -26.58 -35.48
CA LEU A 11 43.24 -26.73 -34.12
C LEU A 11 43.76 -25.65 -33.15
N LEU A 12 44.99 -25.15 -33.33
CA LEU A 12 45.52 -24.05 -32.51
C LEU A 12 44.90 -22.68 -32.86
N ALA A 13 44.56 -22.44 -34.13
CA ALA A 13 43.88 -21.20 -34.53
C ALA A 13 42.44 -21.12 -34.01
N ALA A 14 41.76 -22.27 -33.84
CA ALA A 14 40.43 -22.33 -33.26
C ALA A 14 40.41 -22.08 -31.73
N HIS A 15 41.51 -22.36 -31.02
CA HIS A 15 41.60 -22.09 -29.57
C HIS A 15 41.88 -20.62 -29.22
N VAL A 16 42.49 -19.84 -30.13
CA VAL A 16 42.75 -18.41 -29.90
C VAL A 16 41.55 -17.54 -30.35
N ALA A 17 40.77 -17.99 -31.34
CA ALA A 17 39.56 -17.28 -31.79
C ALA A 17 38.36 -17.40 -30.83
N MET A 18 38.36 -18.35 -29.89
CA MET A 18 37.29 -18.49 -28.89
C MET A 18 37.47 -17.60 -27.64
N GLN A 19 38.59 -16.89 -27.49
CA GLN A 19 38.80 -15.97 -26.36
C GLN A 19 38.24 -14.56 -26.61
N TRP A 20 37.58 -14.31 -27.74
CA TRP A 20 37.03 -13.00 -28.11
C TRP A 20 35.53 -13.03 -28.46
N ILE A 21 34.80 -14.00 -27.93
CA ILE A 21 33.33 -13.89 -27.83
C ILE A 21 33.05 -13.12 -26.53
N HIS A 22 32.99 -11.79 -26.61
CA HIS A 22 32.31 -11.02 -25.58
C HIS A 22 30.85 -11.46 -25.58
N PRO A 23 30.31 -12.01 -24.47
CA PRO A 23 28.87 -12.15 -24.37
C PRO A 23 28.29 -10.73 -24.31
N ALA A 24 27.73 -10.28 -25.43
CA ALA A 24 26.82 -9.16 -25.42
C ALA A 24 25.65 -9.55 -24.48
N GLY A 25 25.58 -8.92 -23.31
CA GLY A 25 24.42 -9.03 -22.42
C GLY A 25 24.64 -9.66 -21.04
N ALA A 26 25.86 -9.72 -20.49
CA ALA A 26 25.99 -9.80 -19.04
C ALA A 26 25.86 -8.39 -18.46
N ALA A 27 24.64 -8.04 -18.02
CA ALA A 27 24.45 -6.87 -17.17
C ALA A 27 25.41 -7.01 -15.99
N VAL A 28 26.39 -6.11 -15.90
CA VAL A 28 27.27 -5.99 -14.74
C VAL A 28 26.36 -5.69 -13.56
N ALA A 29 26.16 -6.68 -12.68
CA ALA A 29 25.50 -6.46 -11.40
C ALA A 29 26.28 -5.36 -10.68
N PRO A 30 25.62 -4.30 -10.18
CA PRO A 30 26.33 -3.20 -9.56
C PRO A 30 27.07 -3.74 -8.33
N THR A 31 28.40 -3.68 -8.38
CA THR A 31 29.31 -3.96 -7.26
C THR A 31 29.32 -2.79 -6.27
N GLY A 32 28.14 -2.32 -5.87
CA GLY A 32 27.97 -1.45 -4.71
C GLY A 32 27.77 -2.33 -3.48
N ASN A 33 28.23 -1.88 -2.31
CA ASN A 33 27.82 -2.50 -1.04
C ASN A 33 26.29 -2.66 -1.06
N ALA A 34 25.83 -3.89 -0.91
CA ALA A 34 24.40 -4.17 -0.95
C ALA A 34 23.70 -3.39 0.17
N LEU A 35 22.65 -2.66 -0.21
CA LEU A 35 21.88 -1.78 0.67
C LEU A 35 21.17 -2.61 1.74
N ASP A 36 21.44 -2.34 3.02
CA ASP A 36 20.81 -3.03 4.14
C ASP A 36 19.54 -2.28 4.58
N VAL A 37 18.38 -2.92 4.43
CA VAL A 37 17.07 -2.34 4.74
C VAL A 37 16.38 -3.15 5.84
N GLY A 38 16.03 -2.49 6.94
CA GLY A 38 15.20 -3.05 7.99
C GLY A 38 13.74 -2.59 7.84
N ILE A 39 12.78 -3.51 7.95
CA ILE A 39 11.35 -3.19 7.91
C ILE A 39 10.64 -3.81 9.10
N VAL A 40 9.90 -2.99 9.86
CA VAL A 40 9.07 -3.42 10.99
C VAL A 40 7.61 -3.28 10.59
N PHE A 41 6.87 -4.40 10.59
CA PHE A 41 5.44 -4.42 10.29
C PHE A 41 4.60 -4.05 11.52
N ASP A 42 3.45 -3.41 11.29
CA ASP A 42 2.43 -3.23 12.33
C ASP A 42 1.72 -4.58 12.62
N LEU A 43 0.79 -4.58 13.57
CA LEU A 43 0.06 -5.72 14.10
C LEU A 43 -0.53 -6.70 13.09
N GLY A 44 -0.84 -6.24 11.88
CA GLY A 44 -1.35 -7.10 10.82
C GLY A 44 -0.34 -8.15 10.38
N GLY A 45 0.96 -7.81 10.41
CA GLY A 45 2.03 -8.65 9.88
C GLY A 45 1.82 -9.01 8.41
N ARG A 46 2.71 -9.84 7.85
CA ARG A 46 2.48 -10.38 6.50
C ARG A 46 1.30 -11.35 6.46
N GLY A 47 0.71 -11.48 5.29
CA GLY A 47 -0.47 -12.31 5.05
C GLY A 47 -1.79 -11.58 5.23
N ASP A 48 -1.77 -10.27 5.51
CA ASP A 48 -2.96 -9.43 5.61
C ASP A 48 -3.65 -9.15 4.26
N LYS A 49 -3.02 -9.54 3.14
CA LYS A 49 -3.52 -9.36 1.76
C LYS A 49 -3.81 -7.90 1.42
N SER A 50 -3.16 -6.97 2.12
CA SER A 50 -3.53 -5.56 2.14
C SER A 50 -2.26 -4.70 2.34
N PHE A 51 -2.18 -4.01 3.47
CA PHE A 51 -1.20 -2.96 3.76
C PHE A 51 0.23 -3.48 3.95
N ASN A 52 0.42 -4.48 4.83
CA ASN A 52 1.74 -5.02 5.16
C ASN A 52 2.31 -5.85 4.01
N ASP A 53 1.45 -6.64 3.34
CA ASP A 53 1.85 -7.35 2.12
C ASP A 53 2.27 -6.37 1.00
N GLY A 54 1.63 -5.19 0.91
CA GLY A 54 2.06 -4.11 0.01
C GLY A 54 3.50 -3.66 0.28
N ALA A 55 3.84 -3.39 1.55
CA ALA A 55 5.21 -3.02 1.93
C ALA A 55 6.22 -4.15 1.65
N TYR A 56 5.85 -5.41 1.94
CA TYR A 56 6.67 -6.58 1.59
C TYR A 56 6.94 -6.66 0.09
N ILE A 57 5.91 -6.50 -0.76
CA ILE A 57 6.04 -6.54 -2.22
C ILE A 57 7.02 -5.46 -2.71
N GLY A 58 6.88 -4.23 -2.20
CA GLY A 58 7.80 -3.12 -2.54
C GLY A 58 9.25 -3.42 -2.16
N ALA A 59 9.46 -3.99 -0.98
CA ALA A 59 10.78 -4.35 -0.48
C ALA A 59 11.41 -5.52 -1.27
N MET A 60 10.63 -6.55 -1.60
CA MET A 60 11.09 -7.68 -2.42
C MET A 60 11.39 -7.25 -3.86
N ARG A 61 10.63 -6.29 -4.40
CA ARG A 61 10.96 -5.67 -5.69
C ARG A 61 12.31 -4.95 -5.61
N ALA A 62 12.57 -4.22 -4.53
CA ALA A 62 13.87 -3.57 -4.32
C ALA A 62 15.02 -4.58 -4.15
N ALA A 63 14.79 -5.69 -3.45
CA ALA A 63 15.78 -6.76 -3.33
C ALA A 63 16.16 -7.33 -4.71
N LYS A 64 15.15 -7.56 -5.57
CA LYS A 64 15.34 -8.09 -6.93
C LYS A 64 16.01 -7.09 -7.87
N GLU A 65 15.55 -5.84 -7.88
CA GLU A 65 15.94 -4.85 -8.88
C GLU A 65 17.16 -4.01 -8.48
N LEU A 66 17.37 -3.81 -7.17
CA LEU A 66 18.41 -2.93 -6.63
C LEU A 66 19.48 -3.70 -5.83
N GLY A 67 19.30 -5.01 -5.63
CA GLY A 67 20.22 -5.83 -4.82
C GLY A 67 20.16 -5.54 -3.33
N ALA A 68 19.07 -4.94 -2.83
CA ALA A 68 18.89 -4.66 -1.41
C ALA A 68 18.80 -5.96 -0.57
N ARG A 69 19.45 -5.98 0.59
CA ARG A 69 19.29 -7.01 1.61
C ARG A 69 18.24 -6.53 2.61
N VAL A 70 17.09 -7.21 2.61
CA VAL A 70 15.95 -6.79 3.45
C VAL A 70 15.82 -7.72 4.65
N ARG A 71 15.75 -7.14 5.85
CA ARG A 71 15.37 -7.84 7.09
C ARG A 71 14.00 -7.36 7.53
N PHE A 72 13.12 -8.31 7.82
CA PHE A 72 11.77 -8.04 8.33
C PHE A 72 11.69 -8.36 9.83
N VAL A 73 10.97 -7.51 10.56
CA VAL A 73 10.54 -7.76 11.95
C VAL A 73 9.02 -7.86 11.93
N GLU A 74 8.52 -9.05 12.26
CA GLU A 74 7.09 -9.34 12.33
C GLU A 74 6.54 -8.98 13.73
N PRO A 75 5.25 -8.60 13.83
CA PRO A 75 4.59 -8.48 15.12
C PRO A 75 4.49 -9.85 15.82
N GLY A 76 4.58 -9.87 17.15
CA GLY A 76 4.42 -11.07 17.97
C GLY A 76 3.89 -10.74 19.36
N GLU A 77 3.41 -11.76 20.09
CA GLU A 77 3.06 -11.59 21.51
C GLU A 77 4.32 -11.19 22.29
N GLY A 78 4.27 -10.04 22.97
CA GLY A 78 5.42 -9.48 23.67
C GLY A 78 6.50 -8.86 22.76
N SER A 79 6.27 -8.73 21.45
CA SER A 79 7.20 -8.01 20.56
C SER A 79 7.13 -6.52 20.86
N ASP A 80 8.24 -5.95 21.32
CA ASP A 80 8.40 -4.50 21.40
C ASP A 80 8.79 -3.96 20.02
N ARG A 81 7.85 -3.24 19.42
CA ARG A 81 7.95 -2.65 18.08
C ARG A 81 9.02 -1.56 18.01
N GLU A 82 9.12 -0.75 19.07
CA GLU A 82 10.15 0.27 19.22
C GLU A 82 11.53 -0.40 19.31
N ALA A 83 11.64 -1.45 20.13
CA ALA A 83 12.89 -2.18 20.26
C ALA A 83 13.34 -2.80 18.94
N GLY A 84 12.40 -3.26 18.10
CA GLY A 84 12.68 -3.73 16.74
C GLY A 84 13.26 -2.64 15.84
N LEU A 85 12.66 -1.45 15.83
CA LEU A 85 13.19 -0.28 15.09
C LEU A 85 14.58 0.12 15.60
N ARG A 86 14.75 0.22 16.92
CA ARG A 86 16.00 0.60 17.58
C ARG A 86 17.11 -0.41 17.30
N LEU A 87 16.82 -1.70 17.34
CA LEU A 87 17.78 -2.75 17.01
C LEU A 87 18.31 -2.58 15.58
N LEU A 88 17.42 -2.39 14.61
CA LEU A 88 17.79 -2.18 13.21
C LEU A 88 18.64 -0.91 13.03
N ALA A 89 18.30 0.18 13.72
CA ALA A 89 19.08 1.41 13.70
C ALA A 89 20.46 1.24 14.36
N ALA A 90 20.54 0.54 15.50
CA ALA A 90 21.80 0.25 16.20
C ALA A 90 22.73 -0.67 15.40
N GLU A 91 22.17 -1.58 14.59
CA GLU A 91 22.90 -2.38 13.61
C GLU A 91 23.37 -1.58 12.38
N LYS A 92 23.06 -0.28 12.31
CA LYS A 92 23.48 0.64 11.24
C LYS A 92 22.96 0.22 9.85
N MET A 93 21.72 -0.23 9.79
CA MET A 93 21.01 -0.39 8.50
C MET A 93 21.05 0.93 7.72
N ASP A 94 21.14 0.85 6.40
CA ASP A 94 21.12 2.03 5.54
C ASP A 94 19.75 2.71 5.55
N LEU A 95 18.67 1.93 5.72
CA LEU A 95 17.30 2.40 5.84
C LEU A 95 16.50 1.54 6.84
N VAL A 96 15.77 2.18 7.75
CA VAL A 96 14.80 1.54 8.64
C VAL A 96 13.38 2.06 8.34
N ILE A 97 12.44 1.14 8.09
CA ILE A 97 11.05 1.46 7.72
C ILE A 97 10.09 0.94 8.79
N GLY A 98 9.27 1.82 9.34
CA GLY A 98 8.08 1.43 10.11
C GLY A 98 6.83 1.46 9.23
N VAL A 99 6.07 0.38 9.19
CA VAL A 99 4.89 0.24 8.32
C VAL A 99 3.61 0.44 9.11
N GLY A 100 3.12 1.69 9.20
CA GLY A 100 1.87 2.03 9.89
C GLY A 100 2.00 3.29 10.75
N PHE A 101 0.87 3.98 10.94
CA PHE A 101 0.84 5.24 11.70
C PHE A 101 1.30 5.09 13.15
N ILE A 102 1.19 3.89 13.73
CA ILE A 102 1.60 3.60 15.11
C ILE A 102 3.08 3.84 15.38
N PHE A 103 3.93 3.83 14.34
CA PHE A 103 5.38 4.02 14.46
C PHE A 103 5.80 5.49 14.40
N THR A 104 4.85 6.43 14.26
CA THR A 104 5.15 7.84 14.00
C THR A 104 6.08 8.44 15.07
N ASP A 105 5.75 8.25 16.35
CA ASP A 105 6.51 8.85 17.45
C ASP A 105 7.87 8.17 17.61
N ASP A 106 7.92 6.84 17.60
CA ASP A 106 9.15 6.05 17.70
C ASP A 106 10.14 6.40 16.57
N LEU A 107 9.66 6.48 15.31
CA LEU A 107 10.50 6.88 14.18
C LEU A 107 11.01 8.31 14.33
N THR A 108 10.21 9.22 14.89
CA THR A 108 10.61 10.61 15.12
C THR A 108 11.73 10.71 16.15
N GLU A 109 11.64 9.93 17.22
CA GLU A 109 12.63 9.88 18.28
C GLU A 109 13.92 9.20 17.79
N LEU A 110 13.82 8.00 17.24
CA LEU A 110 14.96 7.24 16.72
C LEU A 110 15.70 7.97 15.59
N ALA A 111 14.98 8.70 14.73
CA ALA A 111 15.64 9.51 13.70
C ALA A 111 16.54 10.61 14.29
N LYS A 112 16.20 11.16 15.46
CA LYS A 112 17.05 12.14 16.17
C LYS A 112 18.23 11.47 16.85
N GLU A 113 18.03 10.29 17.42
CA GLU A 113 19.08 9.53 18.11
C GLU A 113 20.12 8.93 17.14
N TYR A 114 19.69 8.51 15.95
CA TYR A 114 20.52 7.88 14.93
C TYR A 114 20.59 8.74 13.66
N PRO A 115 21.27 9.89 13.68
CA PRO A 115 21.26 10.87 12.57
C PRO A 115 21.90 10.36 11.27
N ASN A 116 22.68 9.27 11.34
CA ASN A 116 23.36 8.66 10.19
C ASN A 116 22.55 7.53 9.54
N VAL A 117 21.41 7.14 10.12
CA VAL A 117 20.50 6.13 9.58
C VAL A 117 19.36 6.86 8.87
N ALA A 118 18.99 6.41 7.67
CA ALA A 118 17.78 6.88 7.02
C ALA A 118 16.56 6.15 7.61
N PHE A 119 15.47 6.87 7.79
CA PHE A 119 14.21 6.33 8.28
C PHE A 119 13.07 6.62 7.30
N ALA A 120 12.07 5.74 7.26
CA ALA A 120 10.82 6.01 6.59
C ALA A 120 9.62 5.50 7.41
N GLY A 121 8.53 6.27 7.42
CA GLY A 121 7.27 5.86 8.03
C GLY A 121 6.17 5.77 6.98
N VAL A 122 5.61 4.59 6.76
CA VAL A 122 4.38 4.43 5.96
C VAL A 122 3.20 4.82 6.83
N ASP A 123 2.30 5.66 6.31
CA ASP A 123 1.18 6.25 7.04
C ASP A 123 1.57 7.12 8.22
N TYR A 124 2.73 7.76 8.09
CA TYR A 124 3.23 8.65 9.12
C TYR A 124 2.22 9.78 9.45
N ALA A 125 1.86 9.86 10.73
CA ALA A 125 0.92 10.85 11.24
C ALA A 125 1.61 12.20 11.45
N VAL A 126 1.66 13.01 10.39
CA VAL A 126 2.21 14.37 10.51
C VAL A 126 1.38 15.23 11.47
N THR A 127 2.04 15.72 12.51
CA THR A 127 1.47 16.64 13.49
C THR A 127 1.35 18.05 12.92
N ILE A 128 0.43 18.82 13.49
CA ILE A 128 0.17 20.20 13.12
C ILE A 128 0.60 21.09 14.28
N ASP A 129 1.27 22.21 13.99
CA ASP A 129 1.64 23.18 15.02
C ASP A 129 0.44 24.03 15.47
N LYS A 130 0.67 24.89 16.47
CA LYS A 130 -0.33 25.80 17.03
C LYS A 130 -0.93 26.77 15.99
N ASP A 131 -0.23 26.99 14.88
CA ASP A 131 -0.58 27.92 13.82
C ASP A 131 -1.24 27.19 12.63
N GLY A 132 -1.49 25.88 12.75
CA GLY A 132 -2.16 25.08 11.73
C GLY A 132 -1.24 24.51 10.65
N ASN A 133 0.08 24.64 10.80
CA ASN A 133 1.04 24.17 9.78
C ASN A 133 1.56 22.76 10.07
N PRO A 134 1.79 21.94 9.03
CA PRO A 134 2.45 20.64 9.20
C PRO A 134 3.85 20.77 9.80
N VAL A 135 4.10 20.04 10.88
CA VAL A 135 5.43 19.94 11.48
C VAL A 135 6.29 19.01 10.63
N ALA A 136 7.44 19.50 10.18
CA ALA A 136 8.36 18.71 9.38
C ALA A 136 8.99 17.57 10.22
N PRO A 137 9.10 16.34 9.68
CA PRO A 137 9.85 15.28 10.34
C PRO A 137 11.35 15.59 10.38
N PRO A 138 12.15 14.87 11.20
CA PRO A 138 13.61 14.93 11.16
C PRO A 138 14.18 14.79 9.74
N LYS A 139 15.34 15.40 9.48
CA LYS A 139 15.92 15.49 8.12
C LYS A 139 16.28 14.14 7.49
N ASN A 140 16.49 13.12 8.31
CA ASN A 140 16.75 11.74 7.91
C ASN A 140 15.49 10.85 7.95
N LEU A 141 14.29 11.42 8.14
CA LEU A 141 13.02 10.68 8.16
C LEU A 141 12.10 11.09 6.99
N ALA A 142 11.75 10.13 6.15
CA ALA A 142 10.74 10.26 5.11
C ALA A 142 9.35 9.87 5.65
N ALA A 143 8.46 10.85 5.80
CA ALA A 143 7.06 10.63 6.15
C ALA A 143 6.26 10.32 4.88
N LEU A 144 5.91 9.06 4.65
CA LEU A 144 5.14 8.61 3.49
C LEU A 144 3.65 8.65 3.84
N LYS A 145 2.93 9.62 3.28
CA LYS A 145 1.49 9.82 3.49
C LYS A 145 0.71 9.60 2.22
N PHE A 146 -0.52 9.14 2.34
CA PHE A 146 -1.41 9.02 1.21
C PHE A 146 -2.57 10.02 1.32
N ARG A 147 -3.29 10.22 0.22
CA ARG A 147 -4.55 10.97 0.17
C ARG A 147 -5.69 9.99 -0.11
N GLU A 148 -5.89 9.08 0.85
CA GLU A 148 -6.81 7.95 0.77
C GLU A 148 -8.27 8.40 0.59
N GLU A 149 -8.63 9.58 1.09
CA GLU A 149 -9.94 10.19 0.86
C GLU A 149 -10.23 10.31 -0.64
N GLN A 150 -9.23 10.61 -1.48
CA GLN A 150 -9.40 10.77 -2.92
C GLN A 150 -9.76 9.45 -3.60
N GLY A 151 -9.10 8.34 -3.23
CA GLY A 151 -9.45 7.02 -3.72
C GLY A 151 -10.80 6.54 -3.17
N SER A 152 -11.04 6.77 -1.86
CA SER A 152 -12.30 6.46 -1.19
C SER A 152 -13.50 7.17 -1.83
N PHE A 153 -13.32 8.41 -2.29
CA PHE A 153 -14.34 9.13 -3.05
C PHE A 153 -14.76 8.39 -4.31
N LEU A 154 -13.79 7.89 -5.09
CA LEU A 154 -14.10 7.15 -6.31
C LEU A 154 -14.83 5.85 -6.01
N VAL A 155 -14.39 5.08 -5.00
CA VAL A 155 -15.08 3.84 -4.65
C VAL A 155 -16.42 4.06 -3.96
N GLY A 156 -16.65 5.22 -3.33
CA GLY A 156 -17.96 5.65 -2.83
C GLY A 156 -18.95 5.94 -3.94
N ALA A 157 -18.52 6.70 -4.96
CA ALA A 157 -19.32 6.92 -6.16
C ALA A 157 -19.63 5.58 -6.87
N LEU A 158 -18.64 4.69 -6.97
CA LEU A 158 -18.80 3.35 -7.55
C LEU A 158 -19.86 2.53 -6.80
N ALA A 159 -19.75 2.45 -5.46
CA ALA A 159 -20.67 1.70 -4.62
C ALA A 159 -22.12 2.16 -4.80
N ALA A 160 -22.35 3.48 -4.85
CA ALA A 160 -23.68 4.06 -5.04
C ALA A 160 -24.24 3.83 -6.45
N LEU A 161 -23.40 3.91 -7.49
CA LEU A 161 -23.82 3.73 -8.89
C LEU A 161 -24.12 2.27 -9.23
N VAL A 162 -23.38 1.32 -8.68
CA VAL A 162 -23.52 -0.12 -8.98
C VAL A 162 -24.39 -0.85 -7.96
N GLY A 163 -24.41 -0.41 -6.71
CA GLY A 163 -25.00 -1.16 -5.60
C GLY A 163 -26.51 -1.34 -5.66
N LYS A 164 -27.26 -0.61 -6.52
CA LYS A 164 -28.73 -0.71 -6.67
C LYS A 164 -29.50 -0.62 -5.34
N SER A 165 -28.93 0.05 -4.34
CA SER A 165 -29.54 0.32 -3.04
C SER A 165 -29.29 1.78 -2.69
N LYS A 166 -30.23 2.38 -1.95
CA LYS A 166 -30.03 3.69 -1.32
C LYS A 166 -29.16 3.60 -0.06
N LYS A 167 -28.70 2.40 0.32
CA LYS A 167 -27.80 2.18 1.45
C LYS A 167 -26.51 1.51 0.99
N VAL A 168 -25.38 2.10 1.37
CA VAL A 168 -24.06 1.50 1.19
C VAL A 168 -23.34 1.40 2.54
N GLY A 169 -22.44 0.45 2.66
CA GLY A 169 -21.76 0.16 3.92
C GLY A 169 -20.31 0.61 3.92
N PHE A 170 -19.83 0.92 5.11
CA PHE A 170 -18.42 1.14 5.42
C PHE A 170 -18.05 0.36 6.70
N ILE A 171 -16.94 -0.36 6.66
CA ILE A 171 -16.38 -1.06 7.82
C ILE A 171 -14.92 -0.66 8.00
N GLY A 172 -14.68 0.18 9.01
CA GLY A 172 -13.34 0.56 9.44
C GLY A 172 -12.72 -0.47 10.38
N GLY A 173 -11.39 -0.51 10.42
CA GLY A 173 -10.64 -1.25 11.43
C GLY A 173 -10.75 -0.54 12.77
N MET A 174 -9.67 0.16 13.14
CA MET A 174 -9.64 0.99 14.35
C MET A 174 -10.35 2.33 14.12
N ASP A 175 -11.26 2.69 15.02
CA ASP A 175 -11.84 4.03 15.11
C ASP A 175 -10.71 5.04 15.41
N SER A 176 -10.32 5.79 14.38
CA SER A 176 -9.12 6.62 14.39
C SER A 176 -9.19 7.70 13.31
N PRO A 177 -8.45 8.81 13.48
CA PRO A 177 -8.38 9.87 12.46
C PRO A 177 -7.99 9.36 11.07
N LEU A 178 -7.09 8.37 10.99
CA LEU A 178 -6.69 7.78 9.71
C LEU A 178 -7.87 7.11 9.01
N ILE A 179 -8.62 6.23 9.70
CA ILE A 179 -9.77 5.55 9.10
C ILE A 179 -10.94 6.51 8.85
N HIS A 180 -11.09 7.56 9.66
CA HIS A 180 -12.07 8.62 9.43
C HIS A 180 -11.89 9.34 8.10
N LYS A 181 -10.65 9.49 7.65
CA LYS A 181 -10.32 10.07 6.35
C LYS A 181 -10.80 9.20 5.18
N PHE A 182 -10.70 7.87 5.30
CA PHE A 182 -11.30 6.94 4.34
C PHE A 182 -12.83 7.07 4.32
N GLU A 183 -13.48 7.09 5.49
CA GLU A 183 -14.93 7.25 5.60
C GLU A 183 -15.40 8.59 5.00
N ALA A 184 -14.70 9.69 5.28
CA ALA A 184 -15.02 11.02 4.78
C ALA A 184 -15.03 11.07 3.24
N GLY A 185 -13.96 10.57 2.61
CA GLY A 185 -13.89 10.46 1.16
C GLY A 185 -15.00 9.58 0.60
N TYR A 186 -15.25 8.41 1.21
CA TYR A 186 -16.31 7.49 0.79
C TYR A 186 -17.70 8.14 0.84
N ARG A 187 -18.05 8.80 1.95
CA ARG A 187 -19.31 9.54 2.10
C ARG A 187 -19.45 10.63 1.04
N ALA A 188 -18.40 11.43 0.81
CA ALA A 188 -18.41 12.49 -0.18
C ALA A 188 -18.65 11.92 -1.59
N GLY A 189 -17.99 10.82 -1.95
CA GLY A 189 -18.18 10.13 -3.23
C GLY A 189 -19.59 9.59 -3.43
N VAL A 190 -20.15 8.95 -2.40
CA VAL A 190 -21.55 8.47 -2.41
C VAL A 190 -22.51 9.63 -2.64
N LYS A 191 -22.37 10.72 -1.88
CA LYS A 191 -23.26 11.88 -1.95
C LYS A 191 -23.15 12.63 -3.27
N GLN A 192 -21.98 12.61 -3.92
CA GLN A 192 -21.77 13.26 -5.22
C GLN A 192 -22.67 12.69 -6.33
N VAL A 193 -22.98 11.39 -6.27
CA VAL A 193 -23.77 10.69 -7.30
C VAL A 193 -25.15 10.24 -6.82
N CYS A 194 -25.35 10.19 -5.51
CA CYS A 194 -26.60 9.82 -4.88
C CYS A 194 -26.81 10.66 -3.60
N PRO A 195 -27.33 11.90 -3.73
CA PRO A 195 -27.51 12.81 -2.59
C PRO A 195 -28.40 12.25 -1.47
N ASP A 196 -29.36 11.40 -1.81
CA ASP A 196 -30.30 10.73 -0.90
C ASP A 196 -29.81 9.37 -0.39
N CYS A 197 -28.67 8.85 -0.86
CA CYS A 197 -28.11 7.60 -0.34
C CYS A 197 -27.57 7.76 1.09
N GLU A 198 -27.72 6.73 1.91
CA GLU A 198 -27.21 6.61 3.27
C GLU A 198 -25.94 5.76 3.31
N VAL A 199 -24.96 6.19 4.11
CA VAL A 199 -23.75 5.41 4.39
C VAL A 199 -23.81 4.91 5.84
N ILE A 200 -23.91 3.59 6.00
CA ILE A 200 -23.87 2.90 7.29
C ILE A 200 -22.41 2.58 7.61
N ALA A 201 -21.83 3.28 8.58
CA ALA A 201 -20.43 3.11 8.97
C ALA A 201 -20.30 2.48 10.34
N GLN A 202 -19.45 1.46 10.46
CA GLN A 202 -19.11 0.81 11.72
C GLN A 202 -17.61 0.53 11.79
N TYR A 203 -17.10 0.36 13.01
CA TYR A 203 -15.69 0.13 13.29
C TYR A 203 -15.52 -1.17 14.08
N ALA A 204 -14.46 -1.91 13.80
CA ALA A 204 -14.19 -3.18 14.45
C ALA A 204 -13.75 -3.03 15.91
N GLY A 205 -13.14 -1.89 16.28
CA GLY A 205 -12.76 -1.57 17.65
C GLY A 205 -12.04 -0.22 17.75
N VAL A 206 -11.55 0.10 18.95
CA VAL A 206 -10.80 1.34 19.26
C VAL A 206 -9.32 1.10 19.53
N THR A 207 -8.90 -0.17 19.51
CA THR A 207 -7.50 -0.57 19.71
C THR A 207 -6.93 -1.16 18.42
N PRO A 208 -5.60 -1.22 18.27
CA PRO A 208 -4.97 -1.71 17.05
C PRO A 208 -5.33 -3.17 16.68
N GLU A 209 -5.79 -4.00 17.63
CA GLU A 209 -6.34 -5.35 17.36
C GLU A 209 -7.52 -5.34 16.38
N ALA A 210 -8.20 -4.20 16.23
CA ALA A 210 -9.30 -4.00 15.29
C ALA A 210 -8.91 -4.22 13.81
N PHE A 211 -7.62 -4.21 13.48
CA PHE A 211 -7.12 -4.51 12.13
C PHE A 211 -6.88 -6.01 11.87
N ARG A 212 -7.00 -6.87 12.89
CA ARG A 212 -6.71 -8.31 12.81
C ARG A 212 -7.81 -9.22 13.38
N ASN A 213 -9.07 -8.83 13.19
CA ASN A 213 -10.23 -9.55 13.70
C ASN A 213 -11.26 -9.86 12.59
N PRO A 214 -11.01 -10.84 11.72
CA PRO A 214 -11.94 -11.22 10.65
C PRO A 214 -13.33 -11.59 11.16
N GLY A 215 -13.43 -12.24 12.32
CA GLY A 215 -14.71 -12.61 12.93
C GLY A 215 -15.60 -11.39 13.20
N ARG A 216 -15.02 -10.31 13.74
CA ARG A 216 -15.71 -9.04 13.95
C ARG A 216 -16.10 -8.37 12.62
N GLY A 217 -15.22 -8.40 11.62
CA GLY A 217 -15.52 -7.87 10.29
C GLY A 217 -16.72 -8.57 9.64
N LYS A 218 -16.80 -9.90 9.76
CA LYS A 218 -17.92 -10.70 9.27
C LYS A 218 -19.23 -10.36 9.99
N GLU A 219 -19.21 -10.26 11.31
CA GLU A 219 -20.40 -9.91 12.11
C GLU A 219 -20.98 -8.56 11.70
N LEU A 220 -20.12 -7.53 11.60
CA LEU A 220 -20.51 -6.18 11.15
C LEU A 220 -21.08 -6.21 9.73
N ALA A 221 -20.42 -6.91 8.81
CA ALA A 221 -20.86 -7.00 7.43
C ALA A 221 -22.22 -7.69 7.28
N LEU A 222 -22.42 -8.83 7.97
CA LEU A 222 -23.72 -9.52 7.99
C LEU A 222 -24.83 -8.59 8.50
N SER A 223 -24.56 -7.83 9.56
CA SER A 223 -25.52 -6.86 10.10
C SER A 223 -25.87 -5.77 9.08
N GLN A 224 -24.89 -5.19 8.37
CA GLN A 224 -25.15 -4.15 7.36
C GLN A 224 -25.90 -4.71 6.16
N TYR A 225 -25.53 -5.88 5.64
CA TYR A 225 -26.23 -6.52 4.53
C TYR A 225 -27.70 -6.83 4.89
N GLN A 226 -27.98 -7.27 6.12
CA GLN A 226 -29.35 -7.48 6.62
C GLN A 226 -30.16 -6.18 6.73
N GLN A 227 -29.50 -5.03 6.90
CA GLN A 227 -30.13 -3.70 6.91
C GLN A 227 -30.41 -3.13 5.50
N GLY A 228 -30.11 -3.90 4.45
CA GLY A 228 -30.36 -3.53 3.05
C GLY A 228 -29.18 -2.89 2.33
N VAL A 229 -27.96 -2.97 2.90
CA VAL A 229 -26.73 -2.65 2.17
C VAL A 229 -26.49 -3.70 1.09
N ASN A 230 -26.02 -3.28 -0.09
CA ASN A 230 -25.61 -4.20 -1.16
C ASN A 230 -24.10 -4.19 -1.44
N VAL A 231 -23.42 -3.10 -1.10
CA VAL A 231 -21.97 -2.92 -1.30
C VAL A 231 -21.37 -2.39 0.00
N ILE A 232 -20.36 -3.09 0.54
CA ILE A 232 -19.60 -2.64 1.71
C ILE A 232 -18.16 -2.34 1.30
N TYR A 233 -17.69 -1.13 1.57
CA TYR A 233 -16.28 -0.80 1.50
C TYR A 233 -15.61 -1.04 2.86
N HIS A 234 -14.52 -1.81 2.91
CA HIS A 234 -13.77 -2.00 4.15
C HIS A 234 -12.43 -1.26 4.12
N ALA A 235 -12.06 -0.64 5.24
CA ALA A 235 -10.76 0.00 5.48
C ALA A 235 -10.21 -0.52 6.81
N SER A 236 -9.90 -1.82 6.86
CA SER A 236 -9.81 -2.57 8.11
C SER A 236 -8.71 -3.64 8.16
N GLY A 237 -7.73 -3.62 7.26
CA GLY A 237 -6.68 -4.64 7.23
C GLY A 237 -7.26 -6.05 7.08
N SER A 238 -6.71 -7.04 7.79
CA SER A 238 -7.16 -8.43 7.68
C SER A 238 -8.55 -8.67 8.29
N THR A 239 -9.06 -7.77 9.13
CA THR A 239 -10.49 -7.76 9.53
C THR A 239 -11.42 -7.74 8.31
N GLY A 240 -11.00 -7.09 7.22
CA GLY A 240 -11.71 -7.01 5.95
C GLY A 240 -12.00 -8.37 5.29
N LEU A 241 -11.19 -9.38 5.57
CA LEU A 241 -11.40 -10.73 5.03
C LEU A 241 -12.75 -11.32 5.48
N GLY A 242 -13.22 -10.96 6.68
CA GLY A 242 -14.56 -11.33 7.15
C GLY A 242 -15.69 -10.64 6.39
N VAL A 243 -15.46 -9.42 5.87
CA VAL A 243 -16.42 -8.71 5.02
C VAL A 243 -16.62 -9.45 3.70
N PHE A 244 -15.53 -9.94 3.10
CA PHE A 244 -15.58 -10.76 1.89
C PHE A 244 -16.24 -12.12 2.13
N GLU A 245 -16.02 -12.74 3.28
CA GLU A 245 -16.74 -13.95 3.67
C GLU A 245 -18.25 -13.72 3.80
N ALA A 246 -18.67 -12.62 4.45
CA ALA A 246 -20.08 -12.23 4.53
C ALA A 246 -20.69 -11.91 3.16
N ALA A 247 -19.93 -11.23 2.28
CA ALA A 247 -20.36 -10.90 0.92
C ALA A 247 -20.67 -12.17 0.12
N ARG A 248 -19.79 -13.18 0.17
CA ARG A 248 -20.04 -14.50 -0.44
C ARG A 248 -21.26 -15.19 0.16
N THR A 249 -21.41 -15.15 1.48
CA THR A 249 -22.50 -15.83 2.20
C THR A 249 -23.88 -15.29 1.79
N LEU A 250 -23.99 -13.99 1.54
CA LEU A 250 -25.26 -13.31 1.25
C LEU A 250 -25.44 -12.90 -0.22
N ASP A 251 -24.52 -13.34 -1.09
CA ASP A 251 -24.49 -12.95 -2.51
C ASP A 251 -24.52 -11.41 -2.71
N LYS A 252 -23.63 -10.73 -1.97
CA LYS A 252 -23.44 -9.28 -1.99
C LYS A 252 -22.03 -8.92 -2.44
N TYR A 253 -21.72 -7.62 -2.48
CA TYR A 253 -20.42 -7.11 -2.92
C TYR A 253 -19.63 -6.45 -1.80
N GLY A 254 -18.33 -6.72 -1.76
CA GLY A 254 -17.34 -5.96 -1.01
C GLY A 254 -16.50 -5.08 -1.94
N ILE A 255 -15.97 -3.98 -1.41
CA ILE A 255 -14.86 -3.22 -2.00
C ILE A 255 -13.66 -3.39 -1.08
N GLY A 256 -12.53 -3.82 -1.65
CA GLY A 256 -11.27 -4.00 -0.96
C GLY A 256 -10.48 -2.71 -0.75
N VAL A 257 -9.33 -2.84 -0.09
CA VAL A 257 -8.44 -1.71 0.22
C VAL A 257 -6.97 -2.12 0.14
N ASP A 258 -6.11 -1.11 -0.04
CA ASP A 258 -4.65 -1.17 -0.14
C ASP A 258 -4.13 -1.91 -1.38
N ALA A 259 -4.53 -3.17 -1.57
CA ALA A 259 -4.18 -4.01 -2.69
C ALA A 259 -5.41 -4.41 -3.52
N ASP A 260 -5.17 -4.96 -4.70
CA ASP A 260 -6.21 -5.70 -5.40
C ASP A 260 -6.53 -7.00 -4.64
N GLN A 261 -7.74 -7.07 -4.11
CA GLN A 261 -8.21 -8.15 -3.26
C GLN A 261 -9.21 -9.06 -3.97
N TYR A 262 -9.33 -8.98 -5.30
CA TYR A 262 -10.25 -9.81 -6.08
C TYR A 262 -10.21 -11.30 -5.69
N LYS A 263 -9.00 -11.84 -5.45
CA LYS A 263 -8.78 -13.26 -5.11
C LYS A 263 -9.40 -13.70 -3.78
N GLU A 264 -9.69 -12.78 -2.87
CA GLU A 264 -10.25 -13.11 -1.55
C GLU A 264 -11.74 -13.49 -1.63
N ALA A 265 -12.46 -12.97 -2.62
CA ALA A 265 -13.82 -13.39 -2.96
C ALA A 265 -14.17 -13.13 -4.43
N PRO A 266 -13.68 -13.97 -5.37
CA PRO A 266 -13.92 -13.80 -6.80
C PRO A 266 -15.41 -13.64 -7.12
N GLY A 267 -15.75 -12.62 -7.90
CA GLY A 267 -17.14 -12.28 -8.27
C GLY A 267 -17.90 -11.46 -7.22
N HIS A 268 -17.41 -11.38 -5.98
CA HIS A 268 -17.99 -10.57 -4.91
C HIS A 268 -17.13 -9.36 -4.53
N VAL A 269 -15.88 -9.28 -4.97
CA VAL A 269 -15.09 -8.05 -4.88
C VAL A 269 -15.42 -7.15 -6.08
N LEU A 270 -16.17 -6.08 -5.85
CA LEU A 270 -16.57 -5.13 -6.89
C LEU A 270 -15.36 -4.35 -7.44
N SER A 271 -14.46 -3.93 -6.56
CA SER A 271 -13.19 -3.27 -6.85
C SER A 271 -12.36 -3.24 -5.57
N SER A 272 -11.15 -2.69 -5.62
CA SER A 272 -10.37 -2.32 -4.43
C SER A 272 -9.94 -0.87 -4.53
N MET A 273 -10.05 -0.12 -3.43
CA MET A 273 -9.39 1.18 -3.29
C MET A 273 -7.91 0.95 -3.00
N VAL A 274 -7.10 0.96 -4.05
CA VAL A 274 -5.68 0.64 -3.92
C VAL A 274 -4.91 1.81 -3.33
N LYS A 275 -3.93 1.46 -2.49
CA LYS A 275 -2.95 2.36 -1.90
C LYS A 275 -1.59 1.78 -2.22
N ARG A 276 -0.80 2.49 -3.02
CA ARG A 276 0.45 1.99 -3.59
C ARG A 276 1.61 2.02 -2.59
N VAL A 277 1.42 1.36 -1.45
CA VAL A 277 2.45 1.14 -0.42
C VAL A 277 3.66 0.41 -1.03
N ASP A 278 3.40 -0.54 -1.92
CA ASP A 278 4.42 -1.23 -2.71
C ASP A 278 5.34 -0.26 -3.45
N ASN A 279 4.77 0.73 -4.13
CA ASN A 279 5.54 1.74 -4.83
C ASN A 279 6.23 2.70 -3.86
N ALA A 280 5.55 3.17 -2.82
CA ALA A 280 6.15 4.09 -1.85
C ALA A 280 7.37 3.48 -1.14
N VAL A 281 7.29 2.21 -0.74
CA VAL A 281 8.40 1.47 -0.11
C VAL A 281 9.54 1.24 -1.11
N PHE A 282 9.24 0.79 -2.33
CA PHE A 282 10.26 0.63 -3.35
C PHE A 282 10.97 1.96 -3.68
N ASP A 283 10.22 3.04 -3.82
CA ASP A 283 10.75 4.35 -4.21
C ASP A 283 11.65 4.94 -3.11
N VAL A 284 11.29 4.78 -1.84
CA VAL A 284 12.17 5.25 -0.75
C VAL A 284 13.45 4.43 -0.67
N ILE A 285 13.39 3.10 -0.84
CA ILE A 285 14.58 2.24 -0.90
C ILE A 285 15.46 2.64 -2.09
N LYS A 286 14.86 2.86 -3.27
CA LYS A 286 15.56 3.33 -4.46
C LYS A 286 16.27 4.65 -4.26
N ARG A 287 15.64 5.62 -3.56
CA ARG A 287 16.27 6.90 -3.24
C ARG A 287 17.52 6.73 -2.38
N VAL A 288 17.52 5.81 -1.42
CA VAL A 288 18.73 5.50 -0.62
C VAL A 288 19.79 4.84 -1.49
N ALA A 289 19.43 3.83 -2.29
CA ALA A 289 20.34 3.15 -3.21
C ALA A 289 21.02 4.13 -4.20
N GLU A 290 20.28 5.12 -4.69
CA GLU A 290 20.77 6.16 -5.60
C GLU A 290 21.49 7.32 -4.90
N LYS A 291 21.62 7.29 -3.56
CA LYS A 291 22.17 8.38 -2.73
C LYS A 291 21.44 9.73 -2.92
N LYS A 292 20.13 9.66 -3.19
CA LYS A 292 19.22 10.80 -3.37
C LYS A 292 18.16 10.88 -2.26
N PHE A 293 18.35 10.15 -1.17
CA PHE A 293 17.43 10.19 -0.05
C PHE A 293 17.44 11.57 0.61
N THR A 294 16.25 12.08 0.84
CA THR A 294 15.99 13.27 1.66
C THR A 294 14.79 12.98 2.56
N GLY A 295 14.87 13.36 3.83
CA GLY A 295 13.68 13.36 4.69
C GLY A 295 12.67 14.40 4.25
N GLY A 296 11.54 14.44 4.94
CA GLY A 296 10.41 15.30 4.63
C GLY A 296 9.12 14.52 4.36
N ILE A 297 8.08 15.24 3.97
CA ILE A 297 6.74 14.69 3.76
C ILE A 297 6.56 14.37 2.27
N TYR A 298 6.25 13.12 1.97
CA TYR A 298 5.90 12.64 0.64
C TYR A 298 4.41 12.31 0.64
N SER A 299 3.64 12.92 -0.25
CA SER A 299 2.19 12.76 -0.32
C SER A 299 1.75 12.10 -1.63
N PHE A 300 1.04 10.98 -1.52
CA PHE A 300 0.64 10.12 -2.63
C PHE A 300 -0.89 10.10 -2.76
N GLY A 301 -1.44 10.73 -3.79
CA GLY A 301 -2.86 10.77 -4.10
C GLY A 301 -3.17 10.28 -5.51
N LEU A 302 -4.33 10.69 -6.05
CA LEU A 302 -4.73 10.32 -7.41
C LEU A 302 -3.81 10.90 -8.50
N ALA A 303 -3.18 12.06 -8.23
CA ALA A 303 -2.31 12.74 -9.19
C ALA A 303 -0.94 12.04 -9.34
N GLU A 304 -0.46 11.40 -8.28
CA GLU A 304 0.80 10.65 -8.24
C GLU A 304 0.57 9.14 -8.46
N ASP A 305 -0.65 8.73 -8.85
CA ASP A 305 -1.09 7.33 -8.91
C ASP A 305 -0.79 6.54 -7.62
N GLY A 306 -0.77 7.25 -6.50
CA GLY A 306 -0.52 6.73 -5.16
C GLY A 306 -1.73 6.04 -4.54
N VAL A 307 -2.92 6.47 -4.95
CA VAL A 307 -4.19 5.81 -4.64
C VAL A 307 -5.04 5.70 -5.90
N GLY A 308 -6.06 4.84 -5.88
CA GLY A 308 -6.98 4.69 -6.99
C GLY A 308 -8.01 3.61 -6.74
N TYR A 309 -8.58 3.09 -7.82
CA TYR A 309 -9.47 1.93 -7.78
C TYR A 309 -9.04 0.91 -8.84
N VAL A 310 -9.28 -0.37 -8.59
CA VAL A 310 -8.98 -1.43 -9.56
C VAL A 310 -10.08 -1.48 -10.62
N TYR A 311 -9.69 -1.48 -11.89
CA TYR A 311 -10.57 -1.81 -13.02
C TYR A 311 -9.79 -2.65 -14.03
N ASP A 312 -10.16 -3.93 -14.15
CA ASP A 312 -9.45 -4.92 -14.94
C ASP A 312 -10.42 -5.98 -15.52
N GLU A 313 -9.91 -7.07 -16.08
CA GLU A 313 -10.71 -8.18 -16.60
C GLU A 313 -11.61 -8.86 -15.56
N HIS A 314 -11.27 -8.79 -14.27
CA HIS A 314 -11.95 -9.51 -13.20
C HIS A 314 -13.23 -8.80 -12.75
N ASN A 315 -13.26 -7.46 -12.84
CA ASN A 315 -14.40 -6.66 -12.38
C ASN A 315 -15.08 -5.81 -13.47
N ARG A 316 -14.54 -5.79 -14.70
CA ARG A 316 -15.15 -5.07 -15.84
C ARG A 316 -16.60 -5.48 -16.10
N ALA A 317 -16.97 -6.75 -15.90
CA ALA A 317 -18.34 -7.20 -16.06
C ALA A 317 -19.30 -6.66 -14.98
N LEU A 318 -18.79 -6.28 -13.80
CA LEU A 318 -19.55 -5.73 -12.69
C LEU A 318 -19.69 -4.20 -12.77
N ILE A 319 -18.84 -3.54 -13.55
CA ILE A 319 -18.75 -2.08 -13.64
C ILE A 319 -19.08 -1.65 -15.07
N PRO A 320 -20.31 -1.15 -15.34
CA PRO A 320 -20.70 -0.66 -16.66
C PRO A 320 -19.77 0.45 -17.16
N ASP A 321 -19.54 0.52 -18.48
CA ASP A 321 -18.66 1.53 -19.07
C ASP A 321 -19.09 2.97 -18.76
N SER A 322 -20.40 3.23 -18.67
CA SER A 322 -20.93 4.53 -18.26
C SER A 322 -20.56 4.91 -16.82
N VAL A 323 -20.54 3.92 -15.91
CA VAL A 323 -20.08 4.11 -14.53
C VAL A 323 -18.58 4.41 -14.52
N ARG A 324 -17.78 3.63 -15.26
CA ARG A 324 -16.35 3.89 -15.39
C ARG A 324 -16.06 5.29 -15.92
N GLN A 325 -16.71 5.70 -17.00
CA GLN A 325 -16.54 7.05 -17.57
C GLN A 325 -16.87 8.14 -16.54
N ARG A 326 -17.93 7.93 -15.74
CA ARG A 326 -18.27 8.85 -14.66
C ARG A 326 -17.18 8.91 -13.59
N LEU A 327 -16.59 7.78 -13.20
CA LEU A 327 -15.49 7.73 -12.22
C LEU A 327 -14.23 8.42 -12.75
N GLU A 328 -13.87 8.21 -14.01
CA GLU A 328 -12.71 8.88 -14.63
C GLU A 328 -12.90 10.40 -14.73
N ALA A 329 -14.12 10.87 -15.01
CA ALA A 329 -14.43 12.30 -14.98
C ALA A 329 -14.26 12.88 -13.57
N LEU A 330 -14.76 12.19 -12.54
CA LEU A 330 -14.59 12.60 -11.14
C LEU A 330 -13.12 12.58 -10.72
N LYS A 331 -12.34 11.55 -11.10
CA LYS A 331 -10.89 11.49 -10.89
C LYS A 331 -10.21 12.72 -11.49
N ALA A 332 -10.53 13.07 -12.74
CA ALA A 332 -9.97 14.24 -13.41
C ALA A 332 -10.33 15.56 -12.71
N GLU A 333 -11.54 15.70 -12.16
CA GLU A 333 -11.94 16.88 -11.39
C GLU A 333 -11.21 16.99 -10.04
N ILE A 334 -10.96 15.87 -9.36
CA ILE A 334 -10.16 15.85 -8.12
C ILE A 334 -8.70 16.19 -8.40
N VAL A 335 -8.10 15.59 -9.44
CA VAL A 335 -6.71 15.87 -9.85
C VAL A 335 -6.54 17.33 -10.27
N ALA A 336 -7.53 17.91 -10.94
CA ALA A 336 -7.55 19.32 -11.30
C ALA A 336 -7.86 20.28 -10.12
N GLY A 337 -8.14 19.76 -8.92
CA GLY A 337 -8.49 20.56 -7.75
C GLY A 337 -9.88 21.20 -7.79
N ARG A 338 -10.74 20.81 -8.73
CA ARG A 338 -12.14 21.29 -8.83
C ARG A 338 -13.04 20.65 -7.79
N ILE A 339 -12.76 19.39 -7.45
CA ILE A 339 -13.33 18.72 -6.29
C ILE A 339 -12.24 18.63 -5.22
N ILE A 340 -12.48 19.27 -4.08
CA ILE A 340 -11.65 19.13 -2.89
C ILE A 340 -12.33 18.09 -2.01
N VAL A 341 -11.73 16.91 -1.89
CA VAL A 341 -12.29 15.81 -1.12
C VAL A 341 -12.03 16.06 0.38
N PRO A 342 -13.05 15.94 1.25
CA PRO A 342 -12.86 16.16 2.68
C PRO A 342 -12.03 15.03 3.30
N SER A 343 -11.15 15.39 4.24
CA SER A 343 -10.32 14.45 5.01
C SER A 343 -10.85 14.18 6.44
N THR A 344 -12.00 14.76 6.79
CA THR A 344 -12.69 14.61 8.08
C THR A 344 -14.20 14.44 7.84
N LYS A 345 -14.90 13.74 8.74
CA LYS A 345 -16.34 13.44 8.61
C LYS A 345 -17.21 14.69 8.66
#